data_AF-A0AAD2J529-F1
#
_entry.id   AF-A0AAD2J529-F1
#
_cell.length_a   1.000
_cell.length_b   1.000
_cell.length_c   1.000
_cell.angle_alpha   90.00
_cell.angle_beta   90.00
_cell.angle_gamma   90.00
#
_symmetry.space_group_name_H-M   'P 1'
#
loop_
_entity.id
_entity.type
_entity.pdbx_description
1 polymer ?
#
loop_
_entity_poly.entity_id
_entity_poly.type
_entity_poly.pdbx_seq_one_letter_code
_entity_poly.pdbx_strand_id
1 'polypeptide(L)' 'MSSRYSHAYSLAFEISSGDSDGEGVSGSQLRQAIISRLSKLSDAELAEACGAPFDTHEVE' A
#
# COMPACT_ATOMS: atom_id res chain seq x y z
N MET A 1 -14.74 20.26 21.40
CA MET A 1 -13.42 19.63 21.20
C MET A 1 -13.61 18.59 20.11
N SER A 2 -12.85 18.64 19.02
CA SER A 2 -12.89 17.58 17.99
C SER A 2 -11.74 16.62 18.26
N SER A 3 -12.05 15.35 18.49
CA SER A 3 -11.04 14.30 18.59
C SER A 3 -10.28 14.16 17.27
N ARG A 4 -8.98 13.81 17.36
CA ARG A 4 -8.12 13.48 16.22
C ARG A 4 -7.80 11.99 16.27
N TYR A 5 -7.62 11.38 15.10
CA TYR A 5 -7.31 9.95 15.01
C TYR A 5 -6.10 9.75 14.10
N SER A 6 -5.24 8.81 14.49
CA SER A 6 -4.18 8.26 13.64
C SER A 6 -4.68 6.97 13.02
N HIS A 7 -4.39 6.78 11.73
CA HIS A 7 -4.82 5.61 10.97
C HIS A 7 -3.60 4.97 10.31
N ALA A 8 -3.42 3.67 10.51
CA ALA A 8 -2.42 2.88 9.81
C ALA A 8 -3.10 2.02 8.74
N TYR A 9 -2.43 1.91 7.59
CA TYR A 9 -2.86 1.11 6.45
C TYR A 9 -1.67 0.40 5.82
N SER A 10 -1.95 -0.66 5.07
CA SER A 10 -0.98 -1.35 4.22
C SER A 10 -1.55 -1.49 2.81
N LEU A 11 -0.70 -1.62 1.80
CA LEU A 11 -1.12 -1.87 0.43
C LEU A 11 -0.33 -3.06 -0.11
N ALA A 12 -1.02 -4.16 -0.43
CA ALA A 12 -0.40 -5.30 -1.07
C ALA A 12 -0.19 -5.05 -2.57
N PHE A 13 0.97 -5.46 -3.09
CA PHE A 13 1.32 -5.40 -4.51
C PHE A 13 2.30 -6.52 -4.85
N GLU A 14 2.41 -6.83 -6.13
CA GLU A 14 3.24 -7.91 -6.65
C GLU A 14 4.26 -7.39 -7.65
N ILE A 15 5.40 -8.08 -7.72
CA ILE A 15 6.46 -7.86 -8.71
C ILE A 15 6.85 -9.20 -9.28
N SER A 16 6.86 -9.31 -10.60
CA SER A 16 7.49 -10.42 -11.29
C SER A 16 8.90 -10.00 -11.72
N SER A 17 9.93 -10.57 -11.09
CA SER A 17 11.32 -10.44 -11.53
C SER A 17 11.70 -11.64 -12.40
N GLY A 18 12.63 -11.43 -13.34
CA GLY A 18 13.15 -12.47 -14.22
C GLY A 18 14.44 -13.13 -13.74
N ASP A 19 14.94 -12.74 -12.56
CA ASP A 19 16.18 -13.31 -12.00
C ASP A 19 15.92 -14.70 -11.43
N SER A 20 16.87 -15.61 -11.68
CA SER A 20 16.73 -17.04 -11.38
C SER A 20 16.70 -17.37 -9.89
N ASP A 21 17.14 -16.45 -9.03
CA ASP A 21 17.18 -16.65 -7.56
C ASP A 21 16.02 -15.96 -6.82
N GLY A 22 15.25 -15.09 -7.49
CA GLY A 22 14.15 -14.36 -6.88
C GLY A 22 14.55 -13.30 -5.84
N GLU A 23 15.84 -13.02 -5.66
CA GLU A 23 16.35 -12.12 -4.61
C GLU A 23 16.56 -10.68 -5.13
N GLY A 24 16.57 -10.48 -6.45
CA GLY A 24 16.89 -9.21 -7.12
C GLY A 24 15.74 -8.19 -7.21
N VAL A 25 15.07 -7.83 -6.10
CA VAL A 25 14.11 -6.71 -6.09
C VAL A 25 14.73 -5.47 -5.43
N SER A 26 15.06 -4.48 -6.26
CA SER A 26 15.57 -3.18 -5.81
C SER A 26 14.45 -2.25 -5.29
N GLY A 27 14.83 -1.26 -4.49
CA GLY A 27 13.90 -0.23 -4.01
C GLY A 27 13.24 0.59 -5.12
N SER A 28 13.90 0.77 -6.28
CA SER A 28 13.29 1.43 -7.44
C SER A 28 12.19 0.57 -8.07
N GLN A 29 12.38 -0.76 -8.15
CA GLN A 29 11.34 -1.69 -8.60
C GLN A 29 10.15 -1.72 -7.65
N LEU A 30 10.38 -1.75 -6.33
CA LEU A 30 9.31 -1.63 -5.32
C LEU A 30 8.48 -0.35 -5.53
N ARG A 31 9.15 0.80 -5.70
CA ARG A 31 8.47 2.07 -5.93
C ARG A 31 7.63 2.05 -7.22
N GLN A 32 8.18 1.54 -8.32
CA GLN A 32 7.47 1.47 -9.59
C GLN A 32 6.26 0.53 -9.52
N ALA A 33 6.37 -0.59 -8.80
CA ALA A 33 5.27 -1.53 -8.62
C ALA A 33 4.12 -0.93 -7.82
N ILE A 34 4.43 -0.21 -6.73
CA ILE A 34 3.43 0.54 -5.95
C ILE A 34 2.71 1.56 -6.84
N ILE A 35 3.46 2.38 -7.58
CA ILE A 35 2.87 3.41 -8.47
C ILE A 35 1.99 2.75 -9.55
N SER A 36 2.45 1.65 -10.15
CA SER A 36 1.69 0.89 -11.15
C SER A 36 0.42 0.25 -10.58
N ARG A 37 0.44 -0.18 -9.31
CA ARG A 37 -0.77 -0.68 -8.63
C ARG A 37 -1.77 0.44 -8.40
N LEU A 38 -1.29 1.58 -7.90
CA LEU A 38 -2.12 2.75 -7.60
C LEU A 38 -2.79 3.33 -8.85
N SER A 39 -2.09 3.35 -10.00
CA SER A 39 -2.65 3.89 -11.24
C SER A 39 -3.81 3.07 -11.84
N LYS A 40 -4.04 1.86 -11.33
CA LYS A 40 -5.09 0.93 -11.80
C LYS A 40 -6.29 0.86 -10.85
N LEU A 41 -6.24 1.57 -9.73
CA LEU A 41 -7.28 1.56 -8.72
C LEU A 41 -8.10 2.84 -8.80
N SER A 42 -9.43 2.70 -8.74
CA SER A 42 -10.29 3.80 -8.31
C SER A 42 -10.14 4.06 -6.81
N ASP A 43 -10.60 5.21 -6.34
CA ASP A 43 -10.55 5.55 -4.91
C ASP A 43 -11.30 4.54 -4.04
N ALA A 44 -12.41 3.99 -4.53
CA ALA A 44 -13.18 2.96 -3.84
C ALA A 44 -12.40 1.66 -3.71
N GLU A 45 -11.81 1.18 -4.82
CA GLU A 45 -11.00 -0.05 -4.80
C GLU A 45 -9.70 0.13 -3.99
N LEU A 46 -9.15 1.36 -3.93
CA LEU A 46 -8.02 1.66 -3.06
C LEU A 46 -8.39 1.53 -1.58
N ALA A 47 -9.56 2.04 -1.17
CA ALA A 47 -10.04 1.88 0.20
C ALA A 47 -10.23 0.41 0.58
N GLU A 48 -10.78 -0.39 -0.34
CA GLU A 48 -10.91 -1.84 -0.17
C GLU A 48 -9.54 -2.54 -0.11
N ALA A 49 -8.61 -2.21 -1.01
CA ALA A 49 -7.27 -2.79 -1.05
C ALA A 49 -6.42 -2.47 0.19
N CYS A 50 -6.66 -1.31 0.81
CA CYS A 50 -6.05 -0.91 2.08
C CYS A 50 -6.77 -1.51 3.30
N GLY A 51 -7.87 -2.24 3.10
CA GLY A 51 -8.67 -2.82 4.17
C GLY A 51 -9.27 -1.77 5.10
N ALA A 52 -9.75 -0.64 4.56
CA ALA A 52 -10.18 0.47 5.40
C ALA A 52 -11.52 0.20 6.13
N PRO A 53 -11.61 0.44 7.45
CA PRO A 53 -10.53 0.80 8.37
C PRO A 53 -9.67 -0.41 8.77
N PHE A 54 -8.36 -0.20 8.92
CA PHE A 54 -7.41 -1.25 9.32
C PHE A 54 -7.02 -1.13 10.80
N ASP A 55 -6.19 -0.15 11.16
CA ASP A 55 -5.85 0.16 12.55
C ASP A 55 -6.04 1.65 12.81
N THR A 56 -6.73 2.00 13.90
CA THR A 56 -7.17 3.36 14.20
C THR A 56 -7.20 3.60 15.71
N HIS A 57 -6.57 4.68 16.16
CA HIS A 57 -6.59 5.11 17.56
C HIS A 57 -6.70 6.64 17.67
N GLU A 58 -7.32 7.11 18.75
CA GLU A 58 -7.40 8.54 19.06
C GLU A 58 -6.01 9.07 19.43
N VAL A 59 -5.71 10.29 19.02
CA VAL A 59 -4.47 11.00 19.37
C VAL A 59 -4.81 12.32 20.06
N GLU A 60 -3.98 12.68 21.05
CA GLU A 60 -4.09 13.94 21.80
C GLU A 60 -3.75 15.18 20.95
#